data_AF-A0A1S1Y344-F1
#
_entry.id   AF-A0A1S1Y344-F1
#
_cell.length_a   1.000
_cell.length_b   1.000
_cell.length_c   1.000
_cell.angle_alpha   90.00
_cell.angle_beta   90.00
_cell.angle_gamma   90.00
#
_symmetry.space_group_name_H-M   'P 1'
#
loop_
_entity.id
_entity.type
_entity.pdbx_description
1 polymer ?
#
loop_
_entity_poly.entity_id
_entity_poly.type
_entity_poly.pdbx_seq_one_letter_code
_entity_poly.pdbx_strand_id
1 'polypeptide(L)'
;MALQYGINANLLRKWMGHYRETGHPNPNSPLTLPAFVPVQSLSAEKPAESALSAELPNGVKLALQPVELSDLPVILKALAELPCFVSTQD
;
A
#
# COMPACT_ATOMS: atom_id res chain seq x y z
N MET A 1 -23.05 -11.53 -0.60
CA MET A 1 -21.72 -11.23 -0.01
C MET A 1 -21.33 -9.76 -0.13
N ALA A 2 -21.18 -9.15 -1.32
CA ALA A 2 -20.76 -7.73 -1.43
C ALA A 2 -21.71 -6.72 -0.74
N LEU A 3 -23.03 -6.87 -0.94
CA LEU A 3 -24.06 -6.03 -0.28
C LEU A 3 -24.05 -6.15 1.25
N GLN A 4 -23.65 -7.31 1.79
CA GLN A 4 -23.59 -7.55 3.23
C GLN A 4 -22.57 -6.64 3.92
N TYR A 5 -21.54 -6.22 3.18
CA TYR A 5 -20.48 -5.33 3.65
C TYR A 5 -20.62 -3.91 3.12
N GLY A 6 -21.76 -3.56 2.50
CA GLY A 6 -21.97 -2.24 1.88
C GLY A 6 -21.11 -1.98 0.64
N ILE A 7 -20.49 -3.01 0.05
CA ILE A 7 -19.60 -2.87 -1.09
C ILE A 7 -20.38 -3.01 -2.39
N ASN A 8 -20.17 -2.08 -3.33
CA ASN A 8 -20.77 -2.11 -4.65
C ASN A 8 -20.24 -3.29 -5.48
N ALA A 9 -21.13 -4.13 -5.99
CA ALA A 9 -20.73 -5.32 -6.78
C ALA A 9 -20.01 -4.98 -8.10
N ASN A 10 -20.29 -3.82 -8.71
CA ASN A 10 -19.60 -3.36 -9.92
C ASN A 10 -18.17 -2.93 -9.60
N LEU A 11 -17.95 -2.38 -8.40
CA LEU A 11 -16.63 -2.00 -7.93
C LEU A 11 -15.75 -3.23 -7.67
N LEU A 12 -16.31 -4.26 -7.03
CA LEU A 12 -15.65 -5.55 -6.85
C LEU A 12 -15.25 -6.18 -8.19
N ARG A 13 -16.13 -6.12 -9.20
CA ARG A 13 -15.83 -6.61 -10.56
C ARG A 13 -14.65 -5.88 -11.20
N LYS A 14 -14.59 -4.55 -11.07
CA LYS A 14 -13.47 -3.74 -11.59
C LYS A 14 -12.17 -4.09 -10.91
N TRP A 15 -12.16 -4.24 -9.58
CA TRP A 15 -10.97 -4.61 -8.83
C TRP A 15 -10.46 -6.01 -9.19
N MET A 16 -11.37 -6.98 -9.35
CA MET A 16 -11.01 -8.32 -9.83
C MET A 16 -10.44 -8.29 -11.26
N GLY A 17 -10.97 -7.44 -12.14
CA GLY A 17 -10.42 -7.23 -13.48
C GLY A 17 -8.98 -6.71 -13.41
N HIS A 18 -8.77 -5.60 -12.71
CA HIS A 18 -7.44 -5.02 -12.53
C HIS A 18 -6.44 -6.01 -11.94
N TYR A 19 -6.82 -6.78 -10.92
CA TYR A 19 -5.92 -7.77 -10.31
C TYR A 19 -5.52 -8.90 -11.26
N ARG A 20 -6.42 -9.31 -12.16
CA ARG A 20 -6.13 -10.33 -13.18
C ARG A 20 -5.22 -9.79 -14.28
N GLU A 21 -5.37 -8.51 -14.62
CA GLU A 21 -4.56 -7.82 -15.63
C GLU A 21 -3.15 -7.49 -15.10
N THR A 22 -3.01 -7.14 -13.82
CA THR A 22 -1.71 -6.80 -13.20
C THR A 22 -0.96 -8.02 -12.66
N GLY A 23 -1.65 -9.13 -12.40
CA GLY A 23 -1.09 -10.25 -11.65
C GLY A 23 -0.62 -11.47 -12.46
N HIS A 24 -1.18 -11.79 -13.63
CA HIS A 24 -0.82 -13.04 -14.33
C HIS A 24 -0.99 -12.96 -15.86
N PRO A 25 -0.06 -13.53 -16.65
CA PRO A 25 -0.26 -13.71 -18.08
C PRO A 25 -1.43 -14.67 -18.31
N ASN A 26 -2.26 -14.32 -19.29
CA ASN A 26 -3.43 -15.06 -19.76
C ASN A 26 -3.21 -16.59 -19.79
N PRO A 27 -4.02 -17.41 -19.07
CA PRO A 27 -3.90 -18.87 -19.09
C PRO A 27 -4.30 -19.52 -20.43
N ASN A 28 -4.91 -18.77 -21.35
CA ASN A 28 -5.30 -19.23 -22.68
C ASN A 28 -4.34 -18.76 -23.80
N SER A 29 -3.19 -18.19 -23.46
CA SER A 29 -2.14 -17.92 -24.45
C SER A 29 -1.21 -19.13 -24.52
N PRO A 30 -0.90 -19.67 -25.72
CA PRO A 30 0.06 -20.76 -25.84
C PRO A 30 1.37 -20.35 -25.18
N LEU A 31 1.75 -21.14 -24.18
CA LEU A 31 2.98 -21.03 -23.40
C LEU A 31 4.18 -21.38 -24.29
N THR A 32 4.58 -20.46 -25.16
CA THR A 32 5.96 -20.45 -25.67
C THR A 32 6.84 -19.92 -24.55
N LEU A 33 7.17 -20.81 -23.61
CA LEU A 33 8.16 -20.52 -22.58
C LEU A 33 9.54 -20.54 -23.26
N PRO A 34 10.35 -19.48 -23.15
CA PRO A 34 11.70 -19.48 -23.70
C PRO A 34 12.53 -20.56 -23.00
N ALA A 35 13.26 -21.37 -23.77
CA ALA A 35 14.13 -22.45 -23.26
C ALA A 35 15.29 -21.95 -22.37
N PHE A 36 15.53 -20.64 -22.37
CA PHE A 36 16.54 -20.00 -21.55
C PHE A 36 15.86 -18.96 -20.68
N VAL A 37 15.69 -19.30 -19.41
CA VAL A 37 15.30 -18.34 -18.38
C VAL A 37 16.55 -17.53 -18.03
N PRO A 38 16.56 -16.21 -18.21
CA PRO A 38 17.66 -15.39 -17.72
C PRO A 38 17.77 -15.59 -16.21
N VAL A 39 18.95 -15.95 -15.72
CA VAL A 39 19.24 -15.94 -14.29
C VAL A 39 19.20 -14.48 -13.87
N GLN A 40 18.04 -14.01 -13.44
CA GLN A 40 17.89 -12.75 -12.75
C GLN A 40 18.58 -12.94 -11.40
N SER A 41 19.86 -12.55 -11.33
CA SER A 41 20.50 -12.29 -10.05
C SER A 41 19.57 -11.31 -9.34
N LEU A 42 18.96 -11.74 -8.22
CA LEU A 42 18.32 -10.81 -7.31
C LEU A 42 19.42 -9.86 -6.85
N SER A 43 19.56 -8.75 -7.59
CA SER A 43 20.31 -7.60 -7.12
C SER A 43 19.67 -7.28 -5.79
N ALA A 44 20.40 -7.50 -4.70
CA ALA A 44 19.91 -7.33 -3.33
C ALA A 44 19.02 -6.10 -3.31
N GLU A 45 17.70 -6.33 -3.15
CA GLU A 45 16.76 -5.22 -3.09
C GLU A 45 17.29 -4.33 -1.97
N LYS A 46 17.70 -3.12 -2.35
CA LYS A 46 18.01 -2.08 -1.39
C LYS A 46 16.79 -2.05 -0.46
N PRO A 47 16.95 -2.26 0.87
CA PRO A 47 15.80 -2.37 1.76
C PRO A 47 14.91 -1.18 1.47
N ALA A 48 13.68 -1.44 1.02
CA ALA A 48 12.75 -0.42 0.60
C ALA A 48 12.61 0.55 1.78
N GLU A 49 13.27 1.70 1.69
CA GLU A 49 13.32 2.72 2.71
C GLU A 49 11.88 3.15 2.93
N SER A 50 11.25 2.57 3.96
CA SER A 50 9.83 2.77 4.18
C SER A 50 9.62 4.21 4.63
N ALA A 51 8.65 4.85 4.00
CA ALA A 51 8.33 6.24 4.16
C ALA A 51 6.97 6.37 4.81
N LEU A 52 6.88 7.09 5.92
CA LEU A 52 5.61 7.39 6.56
C LEU A 52 5.33 8.89 6.43
N SER A 53 4.29 9.23 5.68
CA SER A 53 3.79 10.60 5.56
C SER A 53 2.37 10.70 6.09
N ALA A 54 2.09 11.73 6.91
CA ALA A 54 0.76 12.01 7.42
C ALA A 54 0.53 13.53 7.46
N GLU A 55 -0.71 13.98 7.25
CA GLU A 55 -1.10 15.36 7.48
C GLU A 55 -2.12 15.42 8.61
N LEU A 56 -1.87 16.26 9.60
CA LEU A 56 -2.80 16.49 10.70
C LEU A 56 -3.89 17.47 10.25
N PRO A 57 -5.08 17.47 10.90
CA PRO A 57 -6.19 18.38 10.57
C PRO A 57 -5.84 19.88 10.66
N ASN A 58 -4.80 20.22 11.43
CA ASN A 58 -4.27 21.58 11.54
C ASN A 58 -3.32 21.96 10.37
N GLY A 59 -3.17 21.09 9.37
CA GLY A 59 -2.30 21.29 8.21
C GLY A 59 -0.83 20.94 8.44
N VAL A 60 -0.46 20.44 9.63
CA VAL A 60 0.91 20.00 9.91
C VAL A 60 1.22 18.72 9.14
N LYS A 61 2.25 18.76 8.31
CA LYS A 61 2.73 17.61 7.53
C LYS A 61 3.87 16.93 8.26
N LEU A 62 3.74 15.64 8.49
CA LEU A 62 4.77 14.76 9.04
C LEU A 62 5.31 13.89 7.92
N ALA A 63 6.64 13.88 7.76
CA ALA A 63 7.34 12.98 6.85
C ALA A 63 8.49 12.33 7.62
N LEU A 64 8.43 11.01 7.77
CA LEU A 64 9.42 10.20 8.49
C LEU A 64 10.03 9.20 7.52
N GLN A 65 11.33 9.36 7.25
CA GLN A 65 12.13 8.52 6.37
C GLN A 65 13.59 8.47 6.85
N PRO A 66 14.24 7.29 6.84
CA PRO A 66 13.66 5.95 6.70
C PRO A 66 13.02 5.51 8.03
N VAL A 67 11.84 4.86 7.99
CA VAL A 67 11.20 4.28 9.18
C VAL A 67 11.12 2.76 9.04
N GLU A 68 11.53 2.01 10.07
CA GLU A 68 11.33 0.57 10.08
C GLU A 68 9.94 0.20 10.64
N LEU A 69 9.39 -0.94 10.22
CA LEU A 69 8.07 -1.40 10.68
C LEU A 69 8.01 -1.61 12.20
N SER A 70 9.15 -1.87 12.85
CA SER A 70 9.30 -1.97 14.31
C SER A 70 9.05 -0.64 15.03
N ASP A 71 9.30 0.49 14.38
CA ASP A 71 9.17 1.82 14.99
C ASP A 71 7.75 2.38 14.87
N LEU A 72 6.95 1.82 13.96
CA LEU A 72 5.57 2.24 13.68
C LEU A 72 4.69 2.29 14.95
N PRO A 73 4.67 1.27 15.83
CA PRO A 73 3.84 1.30 17.04
C PRO A 73 4.21 2.43 18.01
N VAL A 74 5.51 2.72 18.13
CA VAL A 74 6.01 3.82 18.98
C VAL A 74 5.59 5.16 18.40
N ILE A 75 5.72 5.32 17.09
CA ILE A 75 5.30 6.54 16.38
C ILE A 75 3.80 6.75 16.52
N LEU A 76 2.97 5.73 16.29
CA LEU A 76 1.51 5.84 16.46
C LEU A 76 1.12 6.19 17.90
N LYS A 77 1.80 5.60 18.90
CA LYS A 77 1.57 5.93 20.31
C LYS A 77 1.90 7.40 20.59
N ALA A 78 3.05 7.88 20.12
CA ALA A 78 3.45 9.27 20.30
C ALA A 78 2.47 10.25 19.64
N LEU A 79 2.00 9.94 18.43
CA LEU A 79 0.99 10.75 17.73
C LEU A 79 -0.37 10.75 18.44
N ALA A 80 -0.76 9.62 19.06
CA ALA A 80 -2.00 9.52 19.83
C ALA A 80 -1.95 10.27 21.18
N GLU A 81 -0.76 10.42 21.76
CA GLU A 81 -0.55 11.17 23.01
C GLU A 81 -0.49 12.69 22.79
N LEU A 82 -0.41 13.16 21.54
CA LEU A 82 -0.44 14.58 21.25
C LEU A 82 -1.77 15.18 21.73
N PRO A 83 -1.74 16.37 22.36
CA PRO A 83 -2.96 17.05 22.75
C PRO A 83 -3.81 17.25 21.50
N CYS A 84 -5.04 16.72 21.53
CA CYS A 84 -6.03 16.94 20.48
C CYS A 84 -6.37 18.43 20.49
N PHE A 85 -5.66 19.22 19.67
CA PHE A 85 -6.00 20.62 19.50
C PHE A 85 -7.39 20.70 18.88
N VAL A 86 -8.34 21.26 19.63
CA VAL A 86 -9.65 21.62 19.12
C VAL A 86 -9.40 22.66 18.04
N SER A 87 -9.61 22.26 16.78
CA SER A 87 -9.61 23.17 15.63
C SER A 87 -10.76 24.16 15.82
N THR A 88 -10.48 25.32 16.42
CA THR A 88 -11.41 26.44 16.41
C THR A 88 -11.45 27.00 15.00
N GLN A 89 -12.38 26.48 14.21
CA GLN A 89 -12.79 27.14 12.98
C GLN A 89 -13.67 28.32 13.40
N ASP A 90 -13.08 29.51 13.45
CA ASP A 90 -13.81 30.80 13.36
C ASP A 90 -14.12 31.09 11.89
#